data_AF-A0A2S1SHZ3-F1
#
_entry.id   AF-A0A2S1SHZ3-F1
#
_cell.length_a   1.000
_cell.length_b   1.000
_cell.length_c   1.000
_cell.angle_alpha   90.00
_cell.angle_beta   90.00
_cell.angle_gamma   90.00
#
_symmetry.space_group_name_H-M   'P 1'
#
loop_
_entity.id
_entity.type
_entity.pdbx_description
1 polymer ?
#
loop_
_entity_poly.entity_id
_entity_poly.type
_entity_poly.pdbx_seq_one_letter_code
_entity_poly.pdbx_strand_id
1 'polypeptide(L)'
;MPIPLKILSRKDEITADFIKIYEAHLSELFAGKVNYRMSSSKFAEKLFIHPGHLTNTIKLTTGKSPCDWMEHGILDEAQRLLRETHLPIAEIAMVFAYDEPTNFIKFFKGMCGMTPLQYRKSVQSQSQ
;
A
#
# COMPACT_ATOMS: atom_id res chain seq x y z
N MET A 1 -13.14 37.73 -19.84
CA MET A 1 -11.84 37.04 -19.67
C MET A 1 -12.12 35.61 -19.21
N PRO A 2 -11.61 34.56 -19.87
CA PRO A 2 -11.73 33.21 -19.34
C PRO A 2 -10.86 33.09 -18.09
N ILE A 3 -11.44 32.51 -17.03
CA ILE A 3 -10.77 32.21 -15.77
C ILE A 3 -9.72 31.11 -16.03
N PRO A 4 -8.48 31.22 -15.49
CA PRO A 4 -7.44 30.22 -15.73
C PRO A 4 -7.88 28.83 -15.24
N LEU A 5 -7.52 27.81 -16.02
CA LEU A 5 -7.65 26.39 -15.68
C LEU A 5 -7.02 26.14 -14.30
N LYS A 6 -7.73 25.37 -13.46
CA LYS A 6 -7.42 25.04 -12.05
C LYS A 6 -5.88 24.96 -11.81
N ILE A 7 -5.31 25.99 -11.20
CA ILE A 7 -3.91 25.96 -10.75
C ILE A 7 -3.88 24.94 -9.60
N LEU A 8 -3.31 23.76 -9.83
CA LEU A 8 -3.09 22.78 -8.77
C LEU A 8 -2.25 23.43 -7.68
N SER A 9 -2.68 23.29 -6.42
CA SER A 9 -1.86 23.79 -5.33
C SER A 9 -0.59 22.94 -5.23
N ARG A 10 0.49 23.49 -4.67
CA ARG A 10 1.72 22.72 -4.42
C ARG A 10 1.47 21.43 -3.65
N LYS A 11 0.47 21.42 -2.78
CA LYS A 11 0.06 20.24 -2.02
C LYS A 11 -0.55 19.17 -2.93
N ASP A 12 -1.37 19.57 -3.89
CA ASP A 12 -1.98 18.64 -4.84
C ASP A 12 -0.92 18.05 -5.79
N GLU A 13 0.07 18.85 -6.21
CA GLU A 13 1.21 18.35 -7.00
C GLU A 13 2.01 17.29 -6.23
N ILE A 14 2.39 17.58 -4.97
CA ILE A 14 3.12 16.62 -4.12
C ILE A 14 2.31 15.33 -3.97
N THR A 15 0.99 15.43 -3.78
CA THR A 15 0.12 14.27 -3.66
C THR A 15 0.04 13.48 -4.96
N ALA A 16 -0.09 14.13 -6.10
CA ALA A 16 -0.09 13.47 -7.40
C ALA A 16 1.23 12.74 -7.68
N ASP A 17 2.36 13.38 -7.41
CA ASP A 17 3.68 12.76 -7.58
C ASP A 17 3.90 11.60 -6.60
N PHE A 18 3.45 11.74 -5.35
CA PHE A 18 3.47 10.66 -4.36
C PHE A 18 2.67 9.45 -4.87
N ILE A 19 1.44 9.64 -5.35
CA ILE A 19 0.59 8.56 -5.86
C ILE A 19 1.29 7.84 -7.01
N LYS A 20 1.88 8.59 -7.96
CA LYS A 20 2.60 8.01 -9.09
C LYS A 20 3.77 7.14 -8.65
N ILE A 21 4.57 7.60 -7.68
CA ILE A 21 5.70 6.83 -7.15
C ILE A 21 5.22 5.60 -6.37
N TYR A 22 4.15 5.76 -5.59
CA TYR A 22 3.51 4.70 -4.83
C TYR A 22 2.98 3.58 -5.73
N GLU A 23 2.21 3.91 -6.77
CA GLU A 23 1.65 2.94 -7.72
C GLU A 23 2.76 2.18 -8.45
N ALA A 24 3.79 2.89 -8.92
CA ALA A 24 4.95 2.27 -9.55
C ALA A 24 5.67 1.30 -8.59
N HIS A 25 5.88 1.72 -7.35
CA HIS A 25 6.54 0.88 -6.34
C HIS A 25 5.71 -0.37 -5.97
N LEU A 26 4.39 -0.24 -5.81
CA LEU A 26 3.53 -1.40 -5.57
C LEU A 26 3.57 -2.39 -6.73
N SER A 27 3.51 -1.90 -7.97
CA SER A 27 3.62 -2.76 -9.14
C SER A 27 4.94 -3.52 -9.18
N GLU A 28 6.06 -2.85 -8.84
CA GLU A 28 7.36 -3.50 -8.75
C GLU A 28 7.43 -4.52 -7.61
N LEU A 29 6.87 -4.19 -6.44
CA LEU A 29 6.85 -5.08 -5.28
C LEU A 29 6.04 -6.35 -5.58
N PHE A 30 4.83 -6.21 -6.11
CA PHE A 30 3.95 -7.34 -6.40
C PHE A 30 4.46 -8.20 -7.57
N ALA A 31 5.22 -7.59 -8.50
CA ALA A 31 5.93 -8.33 -9.54
C ALA A 31 7.23 -9.00 -9.04
N GLY A 32 7.58 -8.86 -7.76
CA GLY A 32 8.82 -9.40 -7.18
C GLY A 32 10.10 -8.73 -7.69
N LYS A 33 10.01 -7.56 -8.32
CA LYS A 33 11.17 -6.80 -8.84
C LYS A 33 11.95 -6.11 -7.72
N VAL A 34 11.27 -5.82 -6.60
CA VAL A 34 11.87 -5.28 -5.38
C VAL A 34 11.39 -6.10 -4.19
N ASN A 35 12.25 -6.25 -3.19
CA ASN A 35 11.95 -6.98 -1.95
C ASN A 35 12.02 -6.05 -0.73
N TYR A 36 11.40 -4.88 -0.83
CA TYR A 36 11.29 -3.93 0.27
C TYR A 36 10.04 -3.08 0.10
N ARG A 37 9.54 -2.54 1.22
CA ARG A 37 8.44 -1.57 1.24
C ARG A 37 9.01 -0.17 1.41
N MET A 38 8.58 0.79 0.60
CA MET A 38 8.98 2.18 0.77
C MET A 38 8.41 2.77 2.06
N SER A 39 9.29 3.39 2.84
CA SER A 39 8.92 4.20 3.99
C SER A 39 8.58 5.63 3.55
N SER A 40 7.89 6.39 4.42
CA SER A 40 7.66 7.82 4.22
C SER A 40 8.95 8.58 3.90
N SER A 41 10.07 8.22 4.53
CA SER A 41 11.37 8.83 4.25
C SER A 41 11.85 8.54 2.82
N LYS A 42 11.63 7.32 2.30
CA LYS A 42 12.04 6.97 0.94
C LYS A 42 11.20 7.67 -0.11
N PHE A 43 9.89 7.82 0.13
CA PHE A 43 9.03 8.64 -0.72
C PHE A 43 9.48 10.10 -0.73
N ALA A 44 9.80 10.65 0.44
CA ALA A 44 10.21 12.05 0.58
C ALA A 44 11.56 12.32 -0.10
N GLU A 45 12.51 11.39 0.01
CA GLU A 45 13.78 11.41 -0.71
C GLU A 45 13.55 11.50 -2.23
N LYS A 46 12.67 10.66 -2.79
CA LYS A 46 12.34 10.67 -4.23
C LYS A 46 11.66 11.95 -4.70
N LEU A 47 10.95 12.63 -3.80
CA LEU A 47 10.27 13.89 -4.06
C LEU A 47 11.10 15.12 -3.70
N PHE A 48 12.34 14.93 -3.23
CA PHE A 48 13.25 16.00 -2.79
C PHE A 48 12.63 16.92 -1.73
N ILE A 49 11.88 16.36 -0.78
CA ILE A 49 11.25 17.09 0.32
C ILE A 49 11.54 16.43 1.68
N HIS A 50 11.32 17.18 2.75
CA HIS A 50 11.47 16.64 4.11
C HIS A 50 10.38 15.59 4.42
N PRO A 51 10.69 14.46 5.09
CA PRO A 51 9.71 13.40 5.40
C PRO A 51 8.49 13.87 6.19
N GLY A 52 8.68 14.82 7.11
CA GLY A 52 7.58 15.44 7.85
C GLY A 52 6.68 16.30 6.95
N HIS A 53 7.24 16.98 5.96
CA HIS A 53 6.45 17.76 5.02
C HIS A 53 5.62 16.85 4.10
N LEU A 54 6.20 15.76 3.60
CA LEU A 54 5.47 14.73 2.87
C LEU A 54 4.31 14.20 3.70
N THR A 55 4.61 13.68 4.90
CA THR A 55 3.61 13.03 5.76
C THR A 55 2.44 13.96 6.05
N ASN A 56 2.71 15.22 6.40
CA ASN A 56 1.67 16.21 6.66
C ASN A 56 0.86 16.53 5.40
N THR A 57 1.51 16.65 4.24
CA THR A 57 0.84 16.98 2.97
C THR A 57 -0.07 15.85 2.49
N ILE A 58 0.42 14.60 2.52
CA ILE A 58 -0.37 13.43 2.12
C ILE A 58 -1.54 13.22 3.10
N LYS A 59 -1.31 13.36 4.41
CA LYS A 59 -2.39 13.25 5.39
C LYS A 59 -3.44 14.35 5.22
N LEU A 60 -3.02 15.59 4.94
CA LEU A 60 -3.94 16.71 4.74
C LEU A 60 -4.82 16.54 3.49
N THR A 61 -4.24 16.02 2.40
CA THR A 61 -4.93 15.92 1.10
C THR A 61 -5.72 14.62 0.93
N THR A 62 -5.28 13.53 1.57
CA THR A 62 -5.87 12.18 1.39
C THR A 62 -6.55 11.62 2.66
N GLY A 63 -6.32 12.25 3.82
CA GLY A 63 -6.76 11.74 5.12
C GLY A 63 -5.87 10.62 5.69
N LYS A 64 -4.90 10.12 4.93
CA LYS A 64 -4.04 8.97 5.29
C LYS A 64 -2.56 9.34 5.19
N SER A 65 -1.72 8.76 6.05
CA SER A 65 -0.27 8.91 5.96
C SER A 65 0.32 8.03 4.85
N PRO A 66 1.54 8.29 4.35
CA PRO A 66 2.21 7.41 3.40
C PRO A 66 2.34 5.95 3.90
N CYS A 67 2.48 5.76 5.21
CA CYS A 67 2.51 4.43 5.83
C CYS A 67 1.16 3.73 5.69
N ASP A 68 0.06 4.43 6.01
CA ASP A 68 -1.29 3.89 5.86
C ASP A 68 -1.58 3.51 4.40
N TRP A 69 -1.13 4.33 3.43
CA TRP A 69 -1.23 4.01 2.01
C TRP A 69 -0.53 2.69 1.68
N MET A 70 0.72 2.51 2.14
CA MET A 70 1.47 1.27 1.93
C MET A 70 0.76 0.05 2.55
N GLU A 71 0.29 0.17 3.78
CA GLU A 71 -0.42 -0.89 4.50
C GLU A 71 -1.74 -1.26 3.81
N HIS A 72 -2.52 -0.27 3.36
CA HIS A 72 -3.75 -0.52 2.62
C HIS A 72 -3.50 -1.18 1.27
N GLY A 73 -2.49 -0.72 0.50
CA GLY A 73 -2.15 -1.35 -0.78
C GLY A 73 -1.74 -2.80 -0.63
N ILE A 74 -0.98 -3.14 0.41
CA ILE A 74 -0.63 -4.53 0.73
C ILE A 74 -1.86 -5.33 1.14
N LEU A 75 -2.74 -4.76 1.96
CA LEU A 75 -3.95 -5.44 2.40
C LEU A 75 -4.85 -5.80 1.20
N ASP A 76 -5.07 -4.85 0.31
CA ASP A 76 -5.95 -5.02 -0.85
C ASP A 76 -5.42 -6.14 -1.77
N GLU A 77 -4.11 -6.13 -2.06
CA GLU A 77 -3.48 -7.15 -2.87
C GLU A 77 -3.42 -8.51 -2.16
N ALA A 78 -3.16 -8.53 -0.85
CA ALA A 78 -3.18 -9.75 -0.05
C ALA A 78 -4.57 -10.39 -0.10
N GLN A 79 -5.63 -9.61 0.08
CA GLN A 79 -6.99 -10.10 -0.03
C GLN A 79 -7.30 -10.62 -1.44
N ARG A 80 -6.82 -9.96 -2.49
CA ARG A 80 -6.94 -10.43 -3.88
C ARG A 80 -6.28 -11.80 -4.07
N LEU A 81 -5.01 -11.94 -3.67
CA LEU A 81 -4.27 -13.21 -3.75
C LEU A 81 -4.94 -14.32 -2.94
N LEU A 82 -5.48 -14.01 -1.76
CA LEU A 82 -6.20 -14.98 -0.93
C LEU A 82 -7.51 -15.46 -1.57
N ARG A 83 -8.21 -14.61 -2.34
CA ARG A 83 -9.44 -14.95 -3.06
C ARG A 83 -9.17 -15.73 -4.35
N GLU A 84 -8.18 -15.28 -5.12
CA GLU A 84 -7.99 -15.71 -6.50
C GLU A 84 -6.98 -16.86 -6.66
N THR A 85 -6.20 -17.15 -5.61
CA THR A 85 -5.11 -18.15 -5.69
C THR A 85 -5.13 -19.13 -4.51
N HIS A 86 -4.41 -20.24 -4.69
CA HIS A 86 -4.17 -21.25 -3.65
C HIS A 86 -2.77 -21.13 -3.02
N LEU A 87 -2.08 -20.00 -3.23
CA LEU A 87 -0.72 -19.82 -2.74
C LEU A 87 -0.62 -20.04 -1.22
N PRO A 88 0.42 -20.72 -0.71
CA PRO A 88 0.67 -20.81 0.73
C PRO A 88 0.75 -19.40 1.37
N ILE A 89 0.26 -19.26 2.60
CA ILE A 89 0.29 -17.97 3.31
C ILE A 89 1.73 -17.45 3.48
N ALA A 90 2.69 -18.36 3.63
CA ALA A 90 4.11 -18.01 3.68
C ALA A 90 4.61 -17.41 2.35
N GLU A 91 4.18 -17.94 1.21
CA GLU A 91 4.52 -17.37 -0.10
C GLU A 91 3.90 -15.99 -0.32
N ILE A 92 2.64 -15.82 0.09
CA ILE A 92 1.99 -14.51 0.07
C ILE A 92 2.76 -13.50 0.95
N ALA A 93 3.23 -13.92 2.14
CA ALA A 93 4.02 -13.05 3.00
C ALA A 93 5.33 -12.59 2.33
N MET A 94 5.99 -13.49 1.58
CA MET A 94 7.22 -13.17 0.86
C MET A 94 7.00 -12.14 -0.26
N VAL A 95 5.86 -12.18 -0.98
CA VAL A 95 5.51 -11.17 -2.01
C VAL A 95 5.52 -9.76 -1.43
N PHE A 96 5.14 -9.60 -0.16
CA PHE A 96 5.09 -8.31 0.51
C PHE A 96 6.34 -7.98 1.33
N ALA A 97 7.46 -8.67 1.09
CA ALA A 97 8.72 -8.48 1.79
C ALA A 97 8.63 -8.65 3.33
N TYR A 98 7.83 -9.60 3.80
CA TYR A 98 7.89 -10.02 5.21
C TYR A 98 8.91 -11.15 5.37
N ASP A 99 9.91 -10.93 6.22
CA ASP A 99 10.91 -11.96 6.54
C ASP A 99 10.26 -13.20 7.19
N GLU A 100 9.28 -12.95 8.06
CA GLU A 100 8.58 -13.97 8.82
C GLU A 100 7.08 -13.98 8.52
N PRO A 101 6.49 -15.11 8.08
CA PRO A 101 5.05 -15.22 7.82
C PRO A 101 4.18 -14.81 9.02
N THR A 102 4.68 -15.03 10.24
CA THR A 102 4.00 -14.62 11.47
C THR A 102 3.75 -13.11 11.55
N ASN A 103 4.68 -12.30 11.04
CA ASN A 103 4.52 -10.84 11.02
C ASN A 103 3.43 -10.41 10.03
N PHE A 104 3.39 -11.04 8.85
CA PHE A 104 2.30 -10.83 7.89
C PHE A 104 0.95 -11.23 8.48
N ILE A 105 0.85 -12.38 9.15
CA ILE A 105 -0.40 -12.84 9.78
C ILE A 105 -0.90 -11.84 10.83
N LYS A 106 0.01 -11.32 11.68
CA LYS A 106 -0.33 -10.30 12.68
C LYS A 106 -0.81 -9.00 12.03
N PHE A 107 -0.09 -8.52 11.02
CA PHE A 107 -0.46 -7.35 10.24
C PHE A 107 -1.86 -7.52 9.62
N PHE A 108 -2.08 -8.61 8.87
CA PHE A 108 -3.33 -8.86 8.19
C PHE A 108 -4.49 -8.98 9.17
N LYS A 109 -4.29 -9.68 10.29
CA LYS A 109 -5.31 -9.77 11.36
C LYS A 109 -5.60 -8.42 12.00
N GLY A 110 -4.58 -7.58 12.23
CA GLY A 110 -4.76 -6.23 12.75
C GLY A 110 -5.61 -5.35 11.83
N MET A 111 -5.40 -5.46 10.52
CA MET A 111 -6.12 -4.67 9.51
C MET A 111 -7.51 -5.22 9.18
N CYS A 112 -7.66 -6.55 9.10
CA CYS A 112 -8.86 -7.22 8.59
C CYS A 112 -9.76 -7.81 9.71
N GLY A 113 -9.27 -7.87 10.96
CA GLY A 113 -9.96 -8.49 12.09
C GLY A 113 -9.89 -10.03 12.13
N MET A 114 -9.41 -10.68 11.08
CA MET A 114 -9.26 -12.14 10.99
C MET A 114 -7.94 -12.54 10.32
N THR A 115 -7.47 -13.76 10.57
CA THR A 115 -6.22 -14.25 9.96
C THR A 115 -6.37 -14.47 8.44
N PRO A 116 -5.27 -14.43 7.66
CA PRO A 116 -5.30 -14.73 6.22
C PRO A 116 -5.98 -16.06 5.89
N LEU A 117 -5.73 -17.11 6.70
CA LEU A 117 -6.32 -18.42 6.51
C LEU A 117 -7.84 -18.42 6.76
N GLN A 118 -8.31 -17.72 7.80
CA GLN A 118 -9.73 -17.55 8.07
C GLN A 118 -10.43 -16.78 6.95
N TYR A 119 -9.79 -15.69 6.48
CA TYR A 119 -10.29 -14.90 5.36
C TYR A 119 -10.42 -15.74 4.08
N ARG A 120 -9.40 -16.53 3.73
CA ARG A 120 -9.45 -17.43 2.57
C ARG A 120 -10.62 -18.42 2.65
N LYS A 121 -10.83 -19.03 3.83
CA LYS A 121 -11.94 -19.95 4.02
C LYS A 121 -13.30 -19.26 3.87
N SER A 122 -13.46 -18.05 4.41
CA SER A 122 -14.75 -17.34 4.37
C SER A 122 -15.16 -16.92 2.96
N VAL A 123 -14.20 -16.55 2.09
CA VAL A 123 -14.48 -16.16 0.69
C VAL A 123 -14.71 -17.37 -0.22
N GLN A 124 -14.03 -18.50 0.04
CA GLN A 124 -14.22 -19.73 -0.74
C GLN A 124 -15.57 -20.41 -0.44
N SER A 125 -16.04 -20.37 0.81
CA SER A 125 -17.37 -20.88 1.18
C SER A 125 -18.53 -20.07 0.59
N GLN A 126 -18.31 -18.83 0.14
CA GLN A 126 -19.34 -17.98 -0.48
C GLN A 126 -19.41 -18.14 -2.01
N SER A 127 -18.47 -18.87 -2.61
CA SER A 127 -18.39 -19.10 -4.05
C SER A 127 -18.97 -20.46 -4.46
N GLN A 128 -19.71 -21.12 -3.56
CA GLN A 128 -20.42 -22.39 -3.77
C GLN A 128 -21.93 -22.22 -3.60
#